data_AF-A0A916TLV7-F1
#
_entry.id   AF-A0A916TLV7-F1
#
_cell.length_a   1.000
_cell.length_b   1.000
_cell.length_c   1.000
_cell.angle_alpha   90.00
_cell.angle_beta   90.00
_cell.angle_gamma   90.00
#
_symmetry.space_group_name_H-M   'P 1'
#
loop_
_entity.id
_entity.type
_entity.pdbx_description
1 polymer ?
#
loop_
_entity_poly.entity_id
_entity_poly.type
_entity_poly.pdbx_seq_one_letter_code
_entity_poly.pdbx_strand_id
1 'polypeptide(L)'
;MSQVTLAIRSGEQLPSAKTACYDEAVQSLGLEAWLEAAENTVLVRLKNRRVTAGLARHYPPLSLPERLQRFNELFRLWNSGCGYAIDERLFADILARRRAKA
;
A
#
# COMPACT_ATOMS: atom_id res chain seq x y z
N MET A 1 -45.33 3.21 -43.63
CA MET A 1 -44.76 1.90 -43.29
C MET A 1 -44.19 1.97 -41.88
N SER A 2 -44.67 1.05 -41.03
CA SER A 2 -44.21 0.59 -39.71
C SER A 2 -43.58 1.51 -38.67
N GLN A 3 -44.30 1.60 -37.54
CA GLN A 3 -43.81 1.79 -36.18
C GLN A 3 -42.76 0.71 -35.80
N VAL A 4 -41.91 0.97 -34.80
CA VAL A 4 -41.83 0.19 -33.54
C VAL A 4 -40.96 0.95 -32.52
N THR A 5 -41.60 1.34 -31.42
CA THR A 5 -40.99 1.69 -30.14
C THR A 5 -40.53 0.41 -29.44
N LEU A 6 -39.30 0.36 -28.90
CA LEU A 6 -39.00 -0.59 -27.83
C LEU A 6 -38.13 0.07 -26.74
N ALA A 7 -38.79 0.29 -25.61
CA ALA A 7 -38.20 0.66 -24.34
C ALA A 7 -37.22 -0.43 -23.87
N ILE A 8 -35.98 -0.04 -23.56
CA ILE A 8 -35.16 -0.82 -22.65
C ILE A 8 -35.22 -0.14 -21.29
N ARG A 9 -35.94 -0.83 -20.41
CA ARG A 9 -36.13 -0.62 -18.99
C ARG A 9 -34.85 -0.24 -18.27
N SER A 10 -35.00 0.64 -17.27
CA SER A 10 -34.18 0.74 -16.08
C SER A 10 -33.67 -0.63 -15.65
N GLY A 11 -32.39 -0.87 -15.86
CA GLY A 11 -31.65 -1.85 -15.08
C GLY A 11 -31.36 -1.22 -13.73
N GLU A 12 -32.30 -1.34 -12.79
CA GLU A 12 -31.92 -1.33 -11.38
C GLU A 12 -30.97 -2.51 -11.16
N GLN A 13 -29.68 -2.21 -11.23
CA GLN A 13 -28.62 -3.12 -10.84
C GLN A 13 -28.75 -3.32 -9.32
N LEU A 14 -29.38 -4.42 -8.92
CA LEU A 14 -29.31 -4.91 -7.55
C LEU A 14 -27.82 -5.00 -7.14
N PRO A 15 -27.43 -4.50 -5.96
CA PRO A 15 -26.06 -4.63 -5.48
C PRO A 15 -25.81 -6.10 -5.12
N SER A 16 -25.30 -6.87 -6.08
CA SER A 16 -24.88 -8.24 -5.85
C SER A 16 -23.69 -8.20 -4.91
N ALA A 17 -23.82 -8.79 -3.72
CA ALA A 17 -22.74 -8.91 -2.73
C ALA A 17 -21.44 -9.51 -3.32
N LYS A 18 -21.53 -10.22 -4.45
CA LYS A 18 -20.39 -10.72 -5.21
C LYS A 18 -19.56 -9.62 -5.88
N THR A 19 -20.19 -8.53 -6.35
CA THR A 19 -19.50 -7.37 -6.92
C THR A 19 -18.75 -6.59 -5.84
N ALA A 20 -19.37 -6.39 -4.67
CA ALA A 20 -18.71 -5.76 -3.53
C ALA A 20 -17.49 -6.58 -3.03
N CYS A 21 -17.63 -7.90 -2.92
CA CYS A 21 -16.53 -8.81 -2.54
C CYS A 21 -15.37 -8.80 -3.55
N TYR A 22 -15.68 -8.67 -4.85
CA TYR A 22 -14.65 -8.53 -5.88
C TYR A 22 -13.92 -7.18 -5.78
N ASP A 23 -14.64 -6.08 -5.57
CA ASP A 23 -14.04 -4.75 -5.42
C ASP A 23 -13.17 -4.65 -4.15
N GLU A 24 -13.60 -5.23 -3.03
CA GLU A 24 -12.78 -5.32 -1.81
C GLU A 24 -11.52 -6.16 -1.99
N ALA A 25 -11.63 -7.31 -2.68
CA ALA A 25 -10.48 -8.15 -2.98
C ALA A 25 -9.47 -7.46 -3.91
N VAL A 26 -9.95 -6.75 -4.95
CA VAL A 26 -9.11 -5.97 -5.87
C VAL A 26 -8.45 -4.80 -5.14
N GLN A 27 -9.16 -4.12 -4.25
CA GLN A 27 -8.58 -3.07 -3.41
C GLN A 27 -7.52 -3.62 -2.45
N SER A 28 -7.75 -4.80 -1.87
CA SER A 28 -6.77 -5.47 -1.01
C SER A 28 -5.52 -5.90 -1.78
N LEU A 29 -5.69 -6.49 -2.97
CA LEU A 29 -4.57 -6.84 -3.85
C LEU A 29 -3.78 -5.60 -4.29
N GLY A 30 -4.49 -4.51 -4.62
CA GLY A 30 -3.88 -3.23 -4.93
C GLY A 30 -3.09 -2.67 -3.74
N LEU A 31 -3.62 -2.81 -2.53
CA LEU A 31 -2.96 -2.38 -1.30
C LEU A 31 -1.70 -3.21 -1.00
N GLU A 32 -1.76 -4.52 -1.15
CA GLU A 32 -0.61 -5.41 -0.97
C GLU A 32 0.51 -5.11 -1.97
N ALA A 33 0.16 -4.96 -3.25
CA ALA A 33 1.10 -4.59 -4.30
C ALA A 33 1.75 -3.22 -4.04
N TRP A 34 0.94 -2.26 -3.57
CA TRP A 34 1.44 -0.93 -3.20
C TRP A 34 2.40 -1.00 -2.01
N LEU A 35 2.05 -1.75 -0.95
CA LEU A 35 2.91 -1.95 0.22
C LEU A 35 4.24 -2.58 -0.17
N GLU A 36 4.22 -3.60 -1.02
CA GLU A 36 5.44 -4.24 -1.51
C GLU A 36 6.32 -3.27 -2.32
N ALA A 37 5.73 -2.47 -3.21
CA ALA A 37 6.46 -1.45 -3.95
C ALA A 37 7.07 -0.38 -3.03
N ALA A 38 6.32 0.05 -2.01
CA ALA A 38 6.77 1.02 -1.01
C ALA A 38 7.92 0.46 -0.17
N GLU A 39 7.80 -0.77 0.32
CA GLU A 39 8.87 -1.49 1.03
C GLU A 39 10.15 -1.58 0.18
N ASN A 40 10.02 -1.99 -1.08
CA ASN A 40 11.14 -2.10 -2.01
C ASN A 40 11.84 -0.75 -2.20
N THR A 41 11.07 0.33 -2.36
CA THR A 41 11.62 1.67 -2.53
C THR A 41 12.43 2.10 -1.31
N VAL A 42 11.91 1.86 -0.10
CA VAL A 42 12.63 2.16 1.15
C VAL A 42 13.93 1.38 1.23
N LEU A 43 13.90 0.08 0.96
CA LEU A 43 15.08 -0.78 1.08
C LEU A 43 16.16 -0.46 0.05
N VAL A 44 15.80 -0.24 -1.21
CA VAL A 44 16.75 0.18 -2.26
C VAL A 44 17.41 1.49 -1.86
N ARG A 45 16.63 2.45 -1.38
CA ARG A 45 17.14 3.76 -0.99
C ARG A 45 18.06 3.71 0.22
N LEU A 46 17.76 2.87 1.22
CA LEU A 46 18.63 2.67 2.38
C LEU A 46 19.91 1.89 2.03
N LYS A 47 19.82 0.89 1.16
CA LYS A 47 20.99 0.14 0.64
C LYS A 47 21.96 1.10 -0.05
N ASN A 48 21.46 2.00 -0.89
CA ASN A 48 22.27 3.00 -1.59
C ASN A 48 22.96 3.99 -0.63
N ARG A 49 22.41 4.20 0.57
CA ARG A 49 22.96 5.10 1.60
C ARG A 49 23.91 4.41 2.57
N ARG A 50 24.05 3.08 2.50
CA ARG A 50 24.85 2.25 3.43
C ARG A 50 24.42 2.40 4.91
N VAL A 51 23.19 2.80 5.19
CA VAL A 51 22.66 3.02 6.57
C VAL A 51 22.04 1.75 7.15
N THR A 52 22.73 0.62 7.05
CA THR A 52 22.18 -0.69 7.48
C THR A 52 22.70 -1.18 8.82
N ALA A 53 23.79 -0.60 9.33
CA ALA A 53 24.54 -1.15 10.45
C ALA A 53 24.15 -0.59 11.84
N GLY A 54 23.42 0.53 11.94
CA GLY A 54 23.16 1.21 13.22
C GLY A 54 21.70 1.41 13.62
N LEU A 55 20.75 1.00 12.78
CA LEU A 55 19.32 1.27 13.03
C LEU A 55 18.76 0.33 14.10
N ALA A 56 18.04 0.91 15.07
CA ALA A 56 17.37 0.15 16.11
C ALA A 56 16.33 -0.80 15.48
N ARG A 57 16.39 -2.10 15.85
CA ARG A 57 15.52 -3.15 15.30
C ARG A 57 14.44 -3.62 16.27
N HIS A 58 14.50 -3.17 17.51
CA HIS A 58 13.63 -3.61 18.59
C HIS A 58 12.43 -2.68 18.77
N TYR A 59 11.66 -2.47 17.70
CA TYR A 59 10.41 -1.73 17.77
C TYR A 59 9.21 -2.69 17.79
N PRO A 60 8.10 -2.32 18.45
CA PRO A 60 6.86 -3.08 18.35
C PRO A 60 6.37 -3.10 16.89
N PRO A 61 5.77 -4.22 16.43
CA PRO A 61 5.21 -4.32 15.09
C PRO A 61 4.23 -3.18 14.80
N LEU A 62 4.25 -2.68 13.57
CA LEU A 62 3.31 -1.65 13.14
C LEU A 62 1.99 -2.30 12.68
N SER A 63 0.88 -1.71 13.08
CA SER A 63 -0.42 -2.00 12.46
C SER A 63 -0.45 -1.52 11.01
N LEU A 64 -1.33 -2.09 10.17
CA LEU A 64 -1.52 -1.66 8.79
C LEU A 64 -1.73 -0.13 8.63
N PRO A 65 -2.66 0.53 9.38
CA PRO A 65 -2.84 1.98 9.26
C PRO A 65 -1.59 2.77 9.64
N GLU A 66 -0.86 2.37 10.69
CA GLU A 66 0.40 3.04 11.07
C GLU A 66 1.47 2.91 9.98
N ARG A 67 1.54 1.75 9.30
CA ARG A 67 2.48 1.55 8.18
C ARG A 67 2.17 2.50 7.03
N LEU A 68 0.91 2.57 6.61
CA LEU A 68 0.47 3.44 5.52
C LEU A 68 0.76 4.90 5.83
N GLN A 69 0.45 5.35 7.05
CA GLN A 69 0.75 6.70 7.50
C GLN A 69 2.26 6.99 7.41
N ARG A 70 3.10 6.11 7.96
CA ARG A 70 4.56 6.30 7.99
C ARG A 70 5.19 6.26 6.59
N PHE A 71 4.72 5.40 5.69
CA PHE A 71 5.15 5.43 4.29
C PHE A 71 4.82 6.77 3.63
N ASN A 72 3.59 7.27 3.80
CA ASN A 72 3.18 8.56 3.25
C ASN A 72 4.01 9.72 3.82
N GLU A 73 4.24 9.75 5.13
CA GLU A 73 5.08 10.76 5.77
C GLU A 73 6.51 10.73 5.25
N LEU A 74 7.12 9.54 5.16
CA LEU A 74 8.48 9.35 4.66
C LEU A 74 8.62 9.79 3.20
N PHE A 75 7.67 9.41 2.34
CA PHE A 75 7.68 9.80 0.93
C PHE A 75 7.43 11.30 0.75
N ARG A 76 6.54 11.89 1.55
CA ARG A 76 6.36 13.35 1.58
C ARG A 76 7.66 14.06 1.97
N LEU A 77 8.35 13.59 3.00
CA LEU A 77 9.65 14.14 3.41
C LEU A 77 10.67 14.06 2.27
N TRP A 78 10.79 12.91 1.60
CA TRP A 78 11.69 12.77 0.46
C TRP A 78 11.34 13.70 -0.70
N ASN A 79 10.07 13.89 -0.99
CA ASN A 79 9.61 14.79 -2.05
C ASN A 79 9.77 16.27 -1.68
N SER A 80 9.79 16.60 -0.39
CA SER A 80 10.02 17.97 0.11
C SER A 80 11.50 18.40 0.14
N GLY A 81 12.43 17.53 -0.30
CA GLY A 81 13.87 17.80 -0.28
C GLY A 81 14.61 17.22 0.93
N CYS A 82 13.90 16.66 1.93
CA CYS A 82 14.50 15.91 3.03
C CYS A 82 14.90 14.49 2.59
N GLY A 83 15.69 14.38 1.52
CA GLY A 83 15.98 13.12 0.86
C GLY A 83 16.66 12.08 1.75
N TYR A 84 17.31 12.51 2.84
CA TYR A 84 18.01 11.68 3.84
C TYR A 84 17.19 11.30 5.06
N ALA A 85 15.91 11.68 5.14
CA ALA A 85 15.04 11.22 6.20
C ALA A 85 14.95 9.68 6.23
N ILE A 86 15.01 9.11 7.43
CA ILE A 86 14.87 7.68 7.70
C ILE A 86 13.84 7.53 8.81
N ASP A 87 12.84 6.68 8.58
CA ASP A 87 11.95 6.22 9.65
C ASP A 87 12.48 4.86 10.16
N GLU A 88 13.14 4.88 11.32
CA GLU A 88 13.76 3.70 11.91
C GLU A 88 12.75 2.63 12.32
N ARG A 89 11.58 3.05 12.83
CA ARG A 89 10.52 2.12 13.26
C ARG A 89 9.85 1.45 12.06
N LEU A 90 9.60 2.21 11.00
CA LEU A 90 9.14 1.66 9.72
C LEU A 90 10.17 0.68 9.16
N PHE A 91 11.46 1.03 9.19
CA PHE A 91 12.51 0.14 8.71
C PHE A 91 12.57 -1.18 9.50
N ALA A 92 12.50 -1.11 10.83
CA ALA A 92 12.48 -2.30 11.68
C ALA A 92 11.28 -3.22 11.36
N ASP A 93 10.09 -2.66 11.17
CA ASP A 93 8.88 -3.40 10.78
C ASP A 93 9.04 -4.09 9.41
N ILE A 94 9.59 -3.39 8.40
CA ILE A 94 9.87 -3.96 7.07
C ILE A 94 10.82 -5.15 7.17
N LEU A 95 11.91 -5.01 7.94
CA LEU A 95 12.87 -6.10 8.13
C LEU A 95 12.25 -7.31 8.85
N ALA A 96 11.46 -7.08 9.90
CA ALA A 96 10.79 -8.15 10.64
C ALA A 96 9.85 -8.94 9.73
N ARG A 97 9.05 -8.25 8.90
CA ARG A 97 8.10 -8.87 7.98
C ARG A 97 8.78 -9.63 6.85
N ARG A 98 9.89 -9.16 6.32
CA ARG A 98 10.65 -9.90 5.30
C ARG A 98 11.29 -11.17 5.84
N ARG A 99 11.79 -11.14 7.07
CA ARG A 99 12.30 -12.34 7.74
C ARG A 99 11.20 -13.38 7.98
N ALA A 100 9.98 -12.94 8.26
CA ALA A 100 8.84 -13.86 8.41
C ALA A 100 8.34 -14.44 7.08
N LYS A 101 8.65 -13.78 5.94
CA LYS A 101 8.30 -14.24 4.59
C LYS A 101 9.38 -15.12 3.94
N ALA A 102 10.61 -15.11 4.45
CA ALA A 102 11.77 -15.84 3.93
C ALA A 102 11.92 -17.20 4.61
#